data_AF-A0A526PL35-F1
#
_entry.id   AF-A0A526PL35-F1
#
_cell.length_a   1.000
_cell.length_b   1.000
_cell.length_c   1.000
_cell.angle_alpha   90.00
_cell.angle_beta   90.00
_cell.angle_gamma   90.00
#
_symmetry.space_group_name_H-M   'P 1'
#
loop_
_entity.id
_entity.type
_entity.pdbx_description
1 polymer ?
#
loop_
_entity_poly.entity_id
_entity_poly.type
_entity_poly.pdbx_seq_one_letter_code
_entity_poly.pdbx_strand_id
1 'polypeptide(L)' 'MSGMTPILLLDEIAAHLDAGRRAALFSILEELNCQAFMTGTDAALFSSLEGRAQFLTVDHGTVGPTEDP' A
#
# COMPACT_ATOMS: atom_id res chain seq x y z
N MET A 1 6.44 -1.31 -26.76
CA MET A 1 6.16 -0.96 -25.37
C MET A 1 7.49 -0.72 -24.70
N SER A 2 7.78 0.51 -24.28
CA SER A 2 8.97 0.83 -23.49
C SER A 2 8.94 -0.07 -22.25
N GLY A 3 9.89 -1.00 -22.11
CA GLY A 3 9.88 -2.07 -21.10
C GLY A 3 10.14 -1.59 -19.66
N MET A 4 9.51 -0.49 -19.24
CA MET A 4 9.59 0.04 -17.89
C MET A 4 8.34 -0.37 -17.12
N THR A 5 8.52 -1.16 -16.09
CA THR A 5 7.47 -1.42 -15.09
C THR A 5 7.15 -0.10 -14.37
N PRO A 6 5.89 0.35 -14.35
CA PRO A 6 5.53 1.63 -13.74
C PRO A 6 5.70 1.59 -12.22
N ILE A 7 5.98 2.76 -11.63
CA ILE A 7 5.89 2.99 -10.18
C ILE A 7 4.59 3.77 -9.92
N LEU A 8 3.78 3.30 -8.99
CA LEU A 8 2.53 3.93 -8.59
C LEU A 8 2.64 4.49 -7.18
N LEU A 9 2.22 5.74 -6.98
CA LEU A 9 2.13 6.39 -5.69
C LEU A 9 0.65 6.71 -5.41
N LEU A 10 0.07 6.14 -4.37
CA LEU A 10 -1.32 6.34 -3.99
C LEU A 10 -1.38 7.00 -2.62
N ASP A 11 -1.88 8.23 -2.57
CA ASP A 11 -1.91 9.02 -1.34
C ASP A 11 -3.22 8.80 -0.58
N GLU A 12 -3.15 8.37 0.68
CA GLU A 12 -4.27 8.12 1.60
C GLU A 12 -5.41 7.26 1.03
N ILE A 13 -5.11 6.41 0.03
CA ILE A 13 -6.16 5.76 -0.79
C ILE A 13 -7.06 4.83 0.01
N ALA A 14 -6.50 4.12 1.00
CA ALA A 14 -7.22 3.13 1.79
C ALA A 14 -8.33 3.75 2.66
N ALA A 15 -8.16 4.99 3.11
CA ALA A 15 -9.17 5.70 3.91
C ALA A 15 -10.39 6.13 3.09
N HIS A 16 -10.25 6.24 1.77
CA HIS A 16 -11.31 6.67 0.85
C HIS A 16 -12.17 5.51 0.32
N LEU A 17 -11.85 4.27 0.69
CA LEU A 17 -12.46 3.06 0.17
C LEU A 17 -13.11 2.25 1.28
N ASP A 18 -14.27 1.67 0.96
CA ASP A 18 -14.84 0.59 1.76
C ASP A 18 -13.96 -0.68 1.70
N ALA A 19 -14.19 -1.62 2.61
CA ALA A 19 -13.37 -2.83 2.73
C ALA A 19 -13.33 -3.66 1.44
N GLY A 20 -14.45 -3.74 0.70
CA GLY A 20 -14.52 -4.49 -0.55
C GLY A 20 -13.73 -3.82 -1.67
N ARG A 21 -13.82 -2.49 -1.79
CA ARG A 21 -13.05 -1.72 -2.77
C ARG A 21 -11.55 -1.74 -2.48
N ARG A 22 -11.15 -1.69 -1.21
CA ARG A 22 -9.72 -1.85 -0.83
C ARG A 22 -9.19 -3.22 -1.25
N ALA A 23 -9.92 -4.28 -0.95
CA ALA A 23 -9.52 -5.63 -1.34
C ALA A 23 -9.35 -5.74 -2.87
N ALA A 24 -10.30 -5.19 -3.64
CA ALA A 24 -10.20 -5.14 -5.09
C ALA A 24 -9.00 -4.32 -5.59
N LEU A 25 -8.73 -3.15 -5.00
CA LEU A 25 -7.55 -2.35 -5.32
C LEU A 25 -6.27 -3.17 -5.10
N PHE A 26 -6.14 -3.83 -3.95
CA PHE A 26 -4.95 -4.63 -3.63
C PHE A 26 -4.76 -5.79 -4.60
N SER A 27 -5.81 -6.50 -4.98
CA SER A 27 -5.73 -7.55 -6.02
C SER A 27 -5.31 -6.99 -7.38
N ILE A 28 -5.83 -5.83 -7.78
CA ILE A 28 -5.42 -5.17 -9.04
C ILE A 28 -3.93 -4.80 -8.99
N LEU A 29 -3.44 -4.27 -7.87
CA LEU A 29 -2.02 -3.92 -7.73
C LEU A 29 -1.10 -5.13 -7.84
N GLU A 30 -1.49 -6.28 -7.28
CA GLU A 30 -0.78 -7.54 -7.43
C GLU A 30 -0.77 -8.04 -8.88
N GLU A 31 -1.91 -7.99 -9.57
CA GLU A 31 -2.04 -8.41 -10.97
C GLU A 31 -1.26 -7.51 -11.94
N LEU A 32 -1.20 -6.21 -11.67
CA LEU A 32 -0.44 -5.24 -12.47
C LEU A 32 1.07 -5.48 -12.40
N ASN A 33 1.55 -6.22 -11.40
CA ASN A 33 2.96 -6.52 -11.16
C ASN A 33 3.84 -5.25 -11.24
N CYS A 34 3.34 -4.17 -10.63
CA CYS A 34 4.00 -2.88 -10.57
C CYS A 34 4.54 -2.61 -9.16
N GLN A 35 5.49 -1.67 -9.04
CA GLN A 35 5.91 -1.21 -7.72
C GLN A 35 4.92 -0.15 -7.25
N ALA A 36 4.14 -0.47 -6.21
CA ALA A 36 3.18 0.45 -5.63
C ALA A 36 3.61 0.90 -4.23
N PHE A 37 3.57 2.20 -3.98
CA PHE A 37 3.66 2.79 -2.65
C PHE A 37 2.31 3.39 -2.30
N MET A 38 1.87 3.14 -1.08
CA MET A 38 0.62 3.66 -0.55
C MET A 38 0.90 4.33 0.79
N THR A 39 0.27 5.46 1.04
CA THR A 39 0.29 6.14 2.34
C THR A 39 -1.06 5.99 3.01
N GLY A 40 -1.03 6.07 4.33
CA GLY A 40 -2.21 6.05 5.17
C GLY A 40 -1.84 6.31 6.62
N THR A 41 -2.81 6.84 7.37
CA THR A 41 -2.65 7.14 8.79
C THR A 41 -3.01 5.98 9.72
N ASP A 42 -3.73 4.97 9.23
CA ASP A 42 -4.16 3.79 10.00
C ASP A 42 -3.70 2.50 9.32
N ALA A 43 -2.79 1.77 9.99
CA ALA A 43 -2.24 0.51 9.51
C ALA A 43 -3.32 -0.58 9.35
N ALA A 44 -4.37 -0.57 10.18
CA ALA A 44 -5.43 -1.56 10.13
C ALA A 44 -6.19 -1.56 8.79
N LEU A 45 -6.19 -0.43 8.06
CA LEU A 45 -6.78 -0.32 6.72
C LEU A 45 -6.02 -1.15 5.68
N PHE A 46 -4.76 -1.50 5.97
CA PHE A 46 -3.85 -2.26 5.12
C PHE A 46 -3.61 -3.68 5.61
N SER A 47 -4.12 -4.09 6.78
CA SER A 47 -3.98 -5.44 7.37
C SER A 47 -4.16 -6.61 6.37
N SER A 48 -5.03 -6.48 5.37
CA SER A 48 -5.18 -7.51 4.32
C SER A 48 -3.91 -7.74 3.46
N LEU A 49 -2.93 -6.85 3.51
CA LEU A 49 -1.64 -6.94 2.83
C LEU A 49 -0.54 -7.50 3.73
N GLU A 50 -0.84 -7.88 4.98
CA GLU A 50 0.12 -8.51 5.87
C GLU A 50 0.76 -9.75 5.20
N GLY A 51 2.09 -9.85 5.28
CA GLY A 51 2.86 -10.89 4.60
C GLY A 51 3.00 -10.74 3.07
N ARG A 52 2.30 -9.78 2.45
CA ARG A 52 2.33 -9.50 1.00
C ARG A 52 2.97 -8.16 0.64
N ALA A 53 3.03 -7.23 1.59
CA ALA A 53 3.64 -5.92 1.42
C ALA A 53 4.65 -5.61 2.53
N GLN A 54 5.57 -4.68 2.26
CA GLN A 54 6.42 -4.07 3.27
C GLN A 54 5.67 -2.90 3.90
N PHE A 55 5.58 -2.90 5.23
CA PHE A 55 4.98 -1.81 6.00
C PHE A 55 6.08 -0.96 6.62
N LEU A 56 5.95 0.36 6.42
CA LEU A 56 6.90 1.36 6.91
C LEU A 56 6.13 2.45 7.64
N THR A 57 6.60 2.79 8.84
CA THR A 57 6.09 3.92 9.61
C THR A 57 7.03 5.10 9.41
N VAL A 58 6.45 6.25 9.09
CA VAL A 58 7.15 7.53 9.02
C VAL A 58 6.77 8.34 10.24
N ASP A 59 7.74 8.62 11.10
CA ASP A 59 7.52 9.36 12.33
C ASP A 59 8.75 10.22 12.69
N HIS A 60 8.52 11.43 13.22
CA HIS A 60 9.58 12.39 13.58
C HIS A 60 10.68 12.60 12.51
N GLY A 61 10.31 12.58 11.22
CA GLY A 61 11.26 12.74 10.11
C GLY A 61 12.15 11.50 9.85
N THR A 62 11.78 10.35 10.41
CA THR A 62 12.48 9.07 10.25
C THR A 62 11.55 8.03 9.63
N VAL A 63 12.13 7.02 8.97
CA VAL A 63 11.41 5.88 8.39
C VAL A 63 11.90 4.61 9.07
N GLY A 64 10.97 3.82 9.60
CA GLY A 64 11.25 2.53 10.24
C GLY A 64 10.23 1.47 9.82
N PRO A 65 10.47 0.19 10.15
CA PRO A 65 9.46 -0.85 10.00
C PRO A 65 8.23 -0.52 10.86
N THR A 66 7.04 -0.81 10.36
CA THR A 66 5.82 -0.75 11.18
C THR A 66 5.79 -1.95 12.13
N GLU A 67 5.63 -1.71 13.43
CA GLU A 67 5.39 -2.74 14.43
C GLU A 67 3.89 -3.12 14.43
N ASP A 68 3.58 -4.42 14.36
CA ASP A 68 2.21 -5.00 14.35
C ASP A 68 1.20 -4.33 13.37
N PRO A 69 1.37 -4.49 12.04
CA PRO A 69 0.47 -3.95 11.00
C PRO A 69 -0.87 -4.69 10.81
#